data_AF-A0A8W8IN74-F1
#
_entry.id   AF-A0A8W8IN74-F1
#
_cell.length_a   1.000
_cell.length_b   1.000
_cell.length_c   1.000
_cell.angle_alpha   90.00
_cell.angle_beta   90.00
_cell.angle_gamma   90.00
#
_symmetry.space_group_name_H-M   'P 1'
#
loop_
_entity.id
_entity.type
_entity.pdbx_description
1 polymer ?
#
loop_
_entity_poly.entity_id
_entity_poly.type
_entity_poly.pdbx_seq_one_letter_code
_entity_poly.pdbx_strand_id
1 'polypeptide(L)'
;MYNTEIRCIFFLKQIICKHDGKEEATTITECLHTFCKSCIVGYLKKEKNCPKCDILIHQSHPLNYISHDRTMQDIVYKLVPNLQEKEKKRRQEFASKHGLSEEVKEEPPCQSNEKEKEDEGADKDYHRNDEQVNLCLECKGNLKHLKKKYLRISSQATICHLKKFLALKVFNDISKYGDVEILCNDELLGKSHTLKFVAVTRWRVKDVPLTLHYRKKTIDL
;
A
#
# COMPACT_ATOMS: atom_id res chain seq x y z
N MET A 1 -13.65 8.74 -21.01
CA MET A 1 -13.23 7.91 -19.85
C MET A 1 -11.95 7.09 -20.17
N TYR A 2 -10.93 7.69 -20.81
CA TYR A 2 -9.72 6.97 -21.29
C TYR A 2 -8.43 7.26 -20.49
N ASN A 3 -8.53 7.94 -19.35
CA ASN A 3 -7.34 8.50 -18.67
C ASN A 3 -6.79 7.65 -17.50
N THR A 4 -7.52 6.63 -17.06
CA THR A 4 -7.09 5.77 -15.94
C THR A 4 -6.34 4.53 -16.45
N GLU A 5 -6.80 3.90 -17.52
CA GLU A 5 -6.12 2.76 -18.16
C GLU A 5 -4.74 3.15 -18.68
N ILE A 6 -4.61 4.30 -19.36
CA ILE A 6 -3.32 4.75 -19.90
C ILE A 6 -2.32 5.01 -18.76
N ARG A 7 -2.74 5.61 -17.63
CA ARG A 7 -1.85 5.81 -16.47
C ARG A 7 -1.47 4.50 -15.79
N CYS A 8 -2.37 3.53 -15.70
CA CYS A 8 -2.07 2.18 -15.21
C CYS A 8 -1.05 1.49 -16.13
N ILE A 9 -1.20 1.59 -17.46
CA ILE A 9 -0.25 1.03 -18.44
C ILE A 9 1.14 1.67 -18.29
N PHE A 10 1.24 2.99 -18.07
CA PHE A 10 2.51 3.66 -17.82
C PHE A 10 3.16 3.27 -16.49
N PHE A 11 2.37 3.02 -15.44
CA PHE A 11 2.88 2.55 -14.15
C PHE A 11 3.35 1.09 -14.23
N LEU A 12 2.57 0.25 -14.92
CA LEU A 12 2.88 -1.15 -15.17
C LEU A 12 4.13 -1.32 -16.05
N LYS A 13 4.42 -0.43 -17.01
CA LYS A 13 5.67 -0.48 -17.80
C LYS A 13 6.96 -0.38 -16.98
N GLN A 14 6.93 0.21 -15.77
CA GLN A 14 8.11 0.29 -14.89
C GLN A 14 8.32 -1.00 -14.08
N ILE A 15 7.29 -1.82 -13.95
CA ILE A 15 7.29 -3.04 -13.14
C ILE A 15 7.33 -4.30 -14.03
N ILE A 16 6.58 -4.29 -15.14
CA ILE A 16 6.59 -5.31 -16.18
C ILE A 16 7.81 -5.08 -17.07
N CYS A 17 8.89 -5.78 -16.74
CA CYS A 17 10.11 -5.75 -17.51
C CYS A 17 10.00 -6.63 -18.77
N LYS A 18 10.70 -6.27 -19.85
CA LYS A 18 10.86 -7.13 -21.03
C LYS A 18 11.80 -8.33 -20.80
N HIS A 19 12.43 -8.42 -19.63
CA HIS A 19 13.30 -9.54 -19.28
C HIS A 19 12.47 -10.73 -18.78
N ASP A 20 12.79 -11.92 -19.32
CA ASP A 20 12.09 -13.19 -19.10
C ASP A 20 11.94 -13.60 -17.63
N GLY A 21 10.90 -13.09 -16.97
CA GLY A 21 10.09 -13.93 -16.09
C GLY A 21 10.39 -13.91 -14.59
N LYS A 22 10.81 -12.78 -14.00
CA LYS A 22 10.71 -12.59 -12.54
C LYS A 22 10.21 -11.17 -12.25
N GLU A 23 8.89 -11.05 -12.09
CA GLU A 23 8.21 -9.78 -11.88
C GLU A 23 7.95 -9.58 -10.39
N GLU A 24 9.02 -9.45 -9.60
CA GLU A 24 8.92 -9.10 -8.18
C GLU A 24 8.95 -7.57 -8.02
N ALA A 25 7.85 -6.97 -7.56
CA ALA A 25 7.75 -5.55 -7.26
C ALA A 25 8.67 -5.20 -6.06
N THR A 26 9.49 -4.18 -6.24
CA THR A 26 10.48 -3.73 -5.26
C THR A 26 10.45 -2.22 -5.19
N THR A 27 10.32 -1.66 -3.99
CA THR A 27 10.18 -0.23 -3.75
C THR A 27 11.40 0.32 -3.01
N ILE A 28 11.90 1.48 -3.44
CA ILE A 28 12.95 2.22 -2.75
C ILE A 28 12.34 2.93 -1.53
N THR A 29 12.93 2.79 -0.35
CA THR A 29 12.42 3.37 0.90
C THR A 29 12.38 4.89 0.86
N GLU A 30 13.45 5.52 0.38
CA GLU A 30 13.64 6.97 0.42
C GLU A 30 12.65 7.76 -0.46
N CYS A 31 12.23 7.20 -1.59
CA CYS A 31 11.40 7.91 -2.57
C CYS A 31 10.09 7.20 -2.93
N LEU A 32 9.86 5.99 -2.41
CA LEU A 32 8.67 5.17 -2.66
C LEU A 32 8.39 4.91 -4.15
N HIS A 33 9.43 4.92 -4.98
CA HIS A 33 9.33 4.48 -6.36
C HIS A 33 9.51 2.96 -6.47
N THR A 34 8.58 2.32 -7.17
CA THR A 34 8.51 0.87 -7.35
C THR A 34 9.02 0.45 -8.72
N PHE A 35 9.80 -0.62 -8.76
CA PHE A 35 10.43 -1.22 -9.94
C PHE A 35 10.36 -2.75 -9.87
N CYS A 36 10.76 -3.43 -10.95
CA CYS A 36 11.03 -4.87 -10.89
C CYS A 36 12.35 -5.16 -10.16
N LYS A 37 12.43 -6.22 -9.34
CA LYS A 37 13.61 -6.56 -8.54
C LYS A 37 14.87 -6.72 -9.36
N SER A 38 14.82 -7.50 -10.45
CA SER A 38 15.97 -7.71 -11.32
C SER A 38 16.45 -6.41 -11.97
N CYS A 39 15.51 -5.52 -12.32
CA CYS A 39 15.78 -4.20 -12.89
C CYS A 39 16.52 -3.31 -11.90
N ILE A 40 15.94 -3.13 -10.70
CA ILE A 40 16.50 -2.19 -9.72
C ILE A 40 17.78 -2.72 -9.11
N VAL A 41 17.88 -4.01 -8.80
CA VAL A 41 19.13 -4.62 -8.32
C VAL A 41 20.21 -4.54 -9.39
N GLY A 42 19.87 -4.77 -10.66
CA GLY A 42 20.81 -4.64 -11.78
C GLY A 42 21.32 -3.21 -11.97
N TYR A 43 20.44 -2.22 -11.85
CA TYR A 43 20.79 -0.80 -11.92
C TYR A 43 21.66 -0.36 -10.74
N LEU A 44 21.28 -0.75 -9.51
CA LEU A 44 21.97 -0.35 -8.28
C LEU A 44 23.36 -0.94 -8.08
N LYS A 45 23.76 -1.90 -8.92
CA LYS A 45 25.14 -2.37 -9.02
C LYS A 45 26.07 -1.35 -9.69
N LYS A 46 25.52 -0.42 -10.48
CA LYS A 46 26.27 0.59 -11.24
C LYS A 46 26.07 1.99 -10.66
N GLU A 47 24.82 2.33 -10.39
CA GLU A 47 24.40 3.66 -9.94
C GLU A 47 23.83 3.60 -8.50
N LYS A 48 23.91 4.68 -7.73
CA LYS A 48 23.41 4.73 -6.34
C LYS A 48 22.13 5.55 -6.18
N ASN A 49 21.59 6.03 -7.30
CA ASN A 49 20.47 6.94 -7.37
C ASN A 49 19.18 6.23 -7.79
N CYS A 50 18.03 6.87 -7.60
CA CYS A 50 16.78 6.35 -8.11
C CYS A 50 16.67 6.58 -9.63
N PRO A 51 16.39 5.56 -10.46
CA PRO A 51 16.27 5.72 -11.92
C PRO A 51 15.19 6.71 -12.38
N LYS A 52 14.24 7.03 -11.50
CA LYS A 52 13.06 7.83 -11.82
C LYS A 52 13.15 9.29 -11.38
N CYS A 53 13.80 9.54 -10.24
CA CYS A 53 13.85 10.87 -9.64
C CYS A 53 15.25 11.30 -9.24
N ASP A 54 16.26 10.48 -9.52
CA ASP A 54 17.68 10.75 -9.34
C ASP A 54 18.14 11.05 -7.90
N ILE A 55 17.26 10.85 -6.92
CA ILE A 55 17.60 10.97 -5.50
C ILE A 55 18.62 9.88 -5.13
N LEU A 56 19.68 10.27 -4.42
CA LEU A 56 20.66 9.35 -3.86
C LEU A 56 19.97 8.44 -2.83
N ILE A 57 19.99 7.13 -3.06
CA ILE A 57 19.37 6.15 -2.16
C ILE A 57 20.22 5.95 -0.92
N HIS A 58 21.52 5.67 -1.12
CA HIS A 58 22.49 5.53 -0.05
C HIS A 58 23.93 5.63 -0.58
N GLN A 59 24.87 6.10 0.25
CA GLN A 59 26.26 6.37 -0.16
C GLN A 59 27.06 5.12 -0.51
N SER A 60 26.81 3.98 0.16
CA SER A 60 27.62 2.76 -0.02
C SER A 60 26.80 1.48 -0.20
N HIS A 61 25.55 1.48 0.25
CA HIS A 61 24.72 0.26 0.40
C HIS A 61 23.29 0.48 -0.08
N PRO A 62 23.06 0.89 -1.35
CA PRO A 62 21.72 1.18 -1.85
C PRO A 62 20.78 -0.04 -1.83
N LEU A 63 21.31 -1.26 -1.88
CA LEU A 63 20.52 -2.51 -1.82
C LEU A 63 19.84 -2.75 -0.45
N ASN A 64 20.32 -2.12 0.62
CA ASN A 64 19.68 -2.24 1.94
C ASN A 64 18.46 -1.31 2.08
N TYR A 65 18.27 -0.39 1.13
CA TYR A 65 17.21 0.64 1.12
C TYR A 65 16.18 0.38 0.02
N ILE A 66 16.09 -0.88 -0.42
CA ILE A 66 15.03 -1.38 -1.28
C ILE A 66 14.32 -2.53 -0.56
N SER A 67 13.00 -2.63 -0.71
CA SER A 67 12.21 -3.67 -0.07
C SER A 67 11.16 -4.24 -1.02
N HIS A 68 10.80 -5.50 -0.84
CA HIS A 68 9.75 -6.13 -1.63
C HIS A 68 8.41 -5.46 -1.32
N ASP A 69 7.68 -5.10 -2.38
CA ASP A 69 6.39 -4.43 -2.27
C ASP A 69 5.27 -5.44 -2.55
N ARG A 70 4.84 -6.14 -1.49
CA ARG A 70 3.78 -7.16 -1.57
C ARG A 70 2.46 -6.59 -2.09
N THR A 71 2.10 -5.38 -1.65
CA THR A 71 0.86 -4.73 -2.09
C THR A 71 0.91 -4.40 -3.58
N MET A 72 2.03 -3.86 -4.06
CA MET A 72 2.21 -3.62 -5.48
C MET A 72 2.26 -4.92 -6.27
N GLN A 73 2.84 -5.99 -5.73
CA GLN A 73 2.82 -7.31 -6.34
C GLN A 73 1.38 -7.83 -6.53
N ASP A 74 0.54 -7.73 -5.49
CA ASP A 74 -0.88 -8.14 -5.56
C ASP A 74 -1.64 -7.35 -6.63
N ILE A 75 -1.35 -6.05 -6.75
CA ILE A 75 -1.92 -5.20 -7.79
C ILE A 75 -1.47 -5.69 -9.16
N VAL A 76 -0.17 -5.97 -9.34
CA VAL A 76 0.39 -6.47 -10.60
C VAL A 76 -0.24 -7.80 -11.01
N TYR A 77 -0.38 -8.77 -10.09
CA TYR A 77 -1.03 -10.06 -10.38
C TYR A 77 -2.50 -9.92 -10.75
N LYS A 78 -3.22 -8.97 -10.16
CA LYS A 78 -4.62 -8.73 -10.52
C LYS A 78 -4.80 -8.00 -11.85
N LEU A 79 -3.81 -7.19 -12.24
CA LEU A 79 -3.87 -6.40 -13.48
C LEU A 79 -3.28 -7.13 -14.69
N VAL A 80 -2.29 -8.01 -14.50
CA VAL A 80 -1.61 -8.73 -15.58
C VAL A 80 -2.14 -10.17 -15.64
N PRO A 81 -2.93 -10.53 -16.67
CA PRO A 81 -3.54 -11.85 -16.75
C PRO A 81 -2.47 -12.95 -16.89
N ASN A 82 -2.73 -14.09 -16.24
CA ASN A 82 -1.88 -15.30 -16.27
C ASN A 82 -0.45 -15.10 -15.76
N LEU A 83 -0.10 -13.94 -15.18
CA LEU A 83 1.25 -13.68 -14.68
C LEU A 83 1.57 -14.57 -13.47
N GLN A 84 0.66 -14.59 -12.50
CA GLN A 84 0.80 -15.39 -11.28
C GLN A 84 0.91 -16.89 -11.60
N GLU A 85 0.08 -17.39 -12.51
CA GLU A 85 0.11 -18.79 -12.96
C GLU A 85 1.43 -19.14 -13.65
N LYS A 86 1.93 -18.27 -14.54
CA LYS A 86 3.23 -18.45 -15.20
C LYS A 86 4.37 -18.50 -14.18
N GLU A 87 4.32 -17.65 -13.15
CA GLU A 87 5.33 -17.65 -12.10
C GLU A 87 5.28 -18.91 -11.23
N LYS A 88 4.07 -19.36 -10.85
CA LYS A 88 3.86 -20.63 -10.14
C LYS A 88 4.39 -21.80 -10.95
N LYS A 89 4.06 -21.88 -12.25
CA LYS A 89 4.54 -22.92 -13.16
C LYS A 89 6.07 -22.94 -13.26
N ARG A 90 6.73 -21.79 -13.43
CA ARG A 90 8.20 -21.71 -13.44
C ARG A 90 8.82 -22.22 -12.15
N ARG A 91 8.21 -21.90 -11.00
CA ARG A 91 8.70 -22.37 -9.68
C ARG A 91 8.57 -23.88 -9.53
N GLN A 92 7.45 -24.45 -9.99
CA GLN A 92 7.24 -25.89 -10.03
C GLN A 92 8.25 -26.58 -10.95
N GLU A 93 8.42 -26.10 -12.19
CA GLU A 93 9.40 -26.64 -13.13
C GLU A 93 10.82 -26.62 -12.58
N PHE A 94 11.19 -25.56 -11.85
CA PHE A 94 12.48 -25.47 -11.17
C PHE A 94 12.60 -26.51 -10.04
N ALA A 95 11.60 -26.62 -9.17
CA ALA A 95 11.60 -27.59 -8.07
C ALA A 95 11.70 -29.03 -8.59
N SER A 96 10.92 -29.38 -9.62
CA SER A 96 10.95 -30.70 -10.25
C SER A 96 12.32 -31.01 -10.87
N LYS A 97 12.97 -30.03 -11.52
CA LYS A 97 14.30 -30.22 -12.12
C LYS A 97 15.42 -30.40 -11.09
N HIS A 98 15.25 -29.84 -9.89
CA HIS A 98 16.27 -29.87 -8.84
C HIS A 98 16.01 -30.94 -7.77
N GLY A 99 14.99 -31.78 -7.93
CA GLY A 99 14.68 -32.86 -6.98
C GLY A 99 14.32 -32.34 -5.58
N LEU A 100 13.89 -31.08 -5.47
CA LEU A 100 13.41 -30.51 -4.23
C LEU A 100 11.98 -31.02 -4.03
N SER A 101 11.72 -31.75 -2.94
CA SER A 101 10.35 -32.07 -2.55
C SER A 101 9.58 -30.77 -2.37
N GLU A 102 8.33 -30.71 -2.87
CA GLU A 102 7.40 -29.60 -2.65
C GLU A 102 6.94 -29.51 -1.18
N GLU A 103 7.86 -29.60 -0.22
CA GLU A 103 7.67 -29.15 1.16
C GLU A 103 8.02 -27.66 1.31
N VAL A 104 7.83 -26.88 0.24
CA VAL A 104 7.51 -25.47 0.45
C VAL A 104 6.03 -25.48 0.78
N LYS A 105 5.72 -25.54 2.08
CA LYS A 105 4.40 -25.13 2.59
C LYS A 105 3.99 -23.93 1.73
N GLU A 106 2.82 -23.99 1.09
CA GLU A 106 2.17 -22.77 0.63
C GLU A 106 2.09 -21.90 1.87
N GLU A 107 3.08 -21.03 2.07
CA GLU A 107 2.94 -20.01 3.07
C GLU A 107 1.75 -19.21 2.57
N PRO A 108 0.65 -19.12 3.35
CA PRO A 108 -0.30 -18.05 3.10
C PRO A 108 0.55 -16.78 3.00
N PRO A 109 0.21 -15.83 2.10
CA PRO A 109 0.99 -14.61 1.99
C PRO A 109 1.13 -14.06 3.41
N CYS A 110 2.37 -14.08 3.92
CA CYS A 110 2.82 -13.82 5.30
C CYS A 110 3.27 -15.04 6.13
N GLN A 111 4.57 -15.36 6.05
CA GLN A 111 5.44 -15.59 7.23
C GLN A 111 6.93 -15.55 6.84
N SER A 112 7.60 -14.40 6.98
CA SER A 112 9.05 -14.35 6.86
C SER A 112 9.71 -15.16 7.99
N ASN A 113 10.22 -16.35 7.67
CA ASN A 113 11.17 -17.08 8.52
C ASN A 113 12.54 -16.41 8.44
N GLU A 114 12.70 -15.29 9.15
CA GLU A 114 14.00 -14.80 9.58
C GLU A 114 14.28 -15.38 10.97
N LYS A 115 15.09 -16.44 11.01
CA LYS A 115 15.72 -16.88 12.26
C LYS A 115 16.65 -15.75 12.70
N GLU A 116 16.24 -14.97 13.70
CA GLU A 116 17.15 -14.36 14.67
C GLU A 116 16.40 -13.74 15.87
N LYS A 117 16.67 -14.35 17.03
CA LYS A 117 16.52 -13.92 18.44
C LYS A 117 15.13 -13.50 18.95
N GLU A 118 14.67 -14.33 19.88
CA GLU A 118 13.61 -14.07 20.85
C GLU A 118 13.88 -12.74 21.58
N ASP A 119 12.94 -11.80 21.41
CA ASP A 119 12.70 -10.73 22.37
C ASP A 119 11.18 -10.61 22.50
N GLU A 120 10.69 -10.81 23.72
CA GLU A 120 9.30 -10.81 24.10
C GLU A 120 8.75 -9.38 24.08
N GLY A 121 7.88 -9.05 23.13
CA GLY A 121 7.14 -7.79 23.18
C GLY A 121 6.58 -7.30 21.85
N ALA A 122 5.26 -7.39 21.72
CA ALA A 122 4.40 -6.78 20.70
C ALA A 122 4.61 -7.25 19.23
N ASP A 123 3.49 -7.64 18.63
CA ASP A 123 3.29 -7.98 17.22
C ASP A 123 4.14 -7.13 16.25
N LYS A 124 5.21 -7.74 15.70
CA LYS A 124 6.23 -7.10 14.84
C LYS A 124 5.75 -6.84 13.40
N ASP A 125 4.51 -7.16 13.04
CA ASP A 125 4.05 -7.02 11.66
C ASP A 125 3.51 -5.62 11.31
N TYR A 126 3.50 -4.67 12.25
CA TYR A 126 3.04 -3.29 12.02
C TYR A 126 1.66 -3.22 11.33
N HIS A 127 0.73 -4.07 11.74
CA HIS A 127 -0.64 -4.12 11.19
C HIS A 127 -0.73 -4.47 9.69
N ARG A 128 0.30 -5.10 9.08
CA ARG A 128 0.25 -5.47 7.66
C ARG A 128 -0.71 -6.63 7.39
N ASN A 129 -0.91 -7.51 8.37
CA ASN A 129 -1.82 -8.65 8.34
C ASN A 129 -3.23 -8.30 8.83
N ASP A 130 -3.44 -7.07 9.31
CA ASP A 130 -4.77 -6.66 9.76
C ASP A 130 -5.78 -6.76 8.63
N GLU A 131 -7.00 -7.15 9.02
CA GLU A 131 -8.18 -7.02 8.18
C GLU A 131 -8.23 -5.59 7.60
N GLN A 132 -8.32 -5.48 6.28
CA GLN A 132 -8.27 -4.19 5.57
C GLN A 132 -9.69 -3.68 5.28
N VAL A 133 -9.89 -2.37 5.39
CA VAL A 133 -11.15 -1.70 5.02
C VAL A 133 -10.92 -0.83 3.80
N ASN A 134 -11.83 -0.91 2.83
CA ASN A 134 -11.85 -0.01 1.68
C ASN A 134 -12.74 1.19 1.99
N LEU A 135 -12.17 2.39 1.89
CA LEU A 135 -12.83 3.66 2.20
C LEU A 135 -12.99 4.52 0.94
N CYS A 136 -14.03 5.34 0.92
CA CYS A 136 -14.16 6.49 0.03
C CYS A 136 -14.24 7.78 0.88
N LEU A 137 -13.33 8.73 0.64
CA LEU A 137 -13.30 10.03 1.33
C LEU A 137 -13.88 11.12 0.43
N GLU A 138 -15.04 11.67 0.79
CA GLU A 138 -15.72 12.71 0.03
C GLU A 138 -15.75 14.03 0.78
N CYS A 139 -15.51 15.14 0.07
CA CYS A 139 -15.55 16.47 0.66
C CYS A 139 -17.00 16.95 0.74
N LYS A 140 -17.47 17.27 1.95
CA LYS A 140 -18.70 18.04 2.17
C LYS A 140 -18.33 19.47 2.56
N GLY A 141 -18.23 20.36 1.57
CA GLY A 141 -17.98 21.79 1.77
C GLY A 141 -16.82 22.33 0.91
N ASN A 142 -16.31 23.51 1.28
CA ASN A 142 -15.34 24.27 0.47
C ASN A 142 -13.87 23.85 0.67
N LEU A 143 -13.59 22.62 1.12
CA LEU A 143 -12.22 22.13 1.21
C LEU A 143 -11.73 21.60 -0.13
N LYS A 144 -10.40 21.57 -0.30
CA LYS A 144 -9.77 20.98 -1.47
C LYS A 144 -10.17 19.50 -1.57
N HIS A 145 -10.69 19.11 -2.73
CA HIS A 145 -11.03 17.73 -3.02
C HIS A 145 -9.75 16.89 -3.15
N LEU A 146 -9.76 15.70 -2.55
CA LEU A 146 -8.67 14.74 -2.72
C LEU A 146 -8.66 14.22 -4.16
N LYS A 147 -7.49 14.31 -4.83
CA LYS A 147 -7.29 13.68 -6.15
C LYS A 147 -7.43 12.15 -6.11
N LYS A 148 -7.12 11.53 -4.97
CA LYS A 148 -7.27 10.09 -4.69
C LYS A 148 -8.20 9.92 -3.48
N LYS A 149 -9.46 9.62 -3.75
CA LYS A 149 -10.50 9.50 -2.71
C LYS A 149 -10.68 8.09 -2.14
N TYR A 150 -10.16 7.08 -2.81
CA TYR A 150 -10.25 5.69 -2.35
C TYR A 150 -8.99 5.28 -1.58
N LEU A 151 -9.18 4.65 -0.43
CA LEU A 151 -8.11 4.16 0.43
C LEU A 151 -8.38 2.71 0.83
N ARG A 152 -7.32 1.92 0.96
CA ARG A 152 -7.35 0.60 1.60
C ARG A 152 -6.35 0.64 2.75
N ILE A 153 -6.83 0.52 3.98
CA ILE A 153 -6.01 0.63 5.19
C ILE A 153 -6.50 -0.35 6.27
N SER A 154 -5.65 -0.63 7.28
CA SER A 154 -6.01 -1.49 8.41
C SER A 154 -7.32 -1.06 9.07
N SER A 155 -8.17 -2.03 9.39
CA SER A 155 -9.41 -1.86 10.14
C SER A 155 -9.19 -1.33 11.56
N GLN A 156 -7.98 -1.46 12.10
CA GLN A 156 -7.57 -0.91 13.39
C GLN A 156 -7.19 0.57 13.33
N ALA A 157 -6.98 1.13 12.12
CA ALA A 157 -6.72 2.56 12.01
C ALA A 157 -7.91 3.36 12.58
N THR A 158 -7.60 4.47 13.25
CA THR A 158 -8.61 5.30 13.89
C THR A 158 -8.98 6.50 13.04
N ILE A 159 -10.10 7.14 13.38
CA ILE A 159 -10.50 8.42 12.80
C ILE A 159 -9.43 9.51 13.04
N CYS A 160 -8.68 9.45 14.14
CA CYS A 160 -7.53 10.32 14.36
C CYS A 160 -6.47 10.19 13.26
N HIS A 161 -6.14 8.96 12.83
CA HIS A 161 -5.20 8.73 11.73
C HIS A 161 -5.71 9.34 10.42
N LEU A 162 -6.99 9.16 10.10
CA LEU A 162 -7.60 9.77 8.93
C LEU A 162 -7.61 11.31 9.00
N LYS A 163 -7.88 11.90 10.15
CA LYS A 163 -7.82 13.36 10.34
C LYS A 163 -6.42 13.92 10.08
N LYS A 164 -5.39 13.26 10.61
CA LYS A 164 -3.99 13.63 10.34
C LYS A 164 -3.62 13.51 8.87
N PHE A 165 -4.05 12.42 8.22
CA PHE A 165 -3.85 12.22 6.78
C PHE A 165 -4.51 13.32 5.95
N LEU A 166 -5.78 13.64 6.25
CA LEU A 166 -6.52 14.71 5.58
C LEU A 166 -5.87 16.07 5.81
N ALA A 167 -5.41 16.36 7.02
CA ALA A 167 -4.74 17.62 7.32
C ALA A 167 -3.46 17.79 6.48
N LEU A 168 -2.65 16.73 6.40
CA LEU A 168 -1.46 16.72 5.54
C LEU A 168 -1.82 16.89 4.05
N LYS A 169 -2.88 16.25 3.55
CA LYS A 169 -3.24 16.31 2.11
C LYS A 169 -3.97 17.58 1.69
N VAL A 170 -4.79 18.14 2.57
CA VAL A 170 -5.65 19.30 2.28
C VAL A 170 -4.94 20.60 2.65
N PHE A 171 -4.29 20.64 3.81
CA PHE A 171 -3.66 21.85 4.35
C PHE A 171 -2.13 21.86 4.26
N ASN A 172 -1.50 20.75 3.87
CA ASN A 172 -0.04 20.58 3.89
C ASN A 172 0.58 20.78 5.29
N ASP A 173 -0.23 20.60 6.34
CA ASP A 173 0.16 20.77 7.74
C ASP A 173 -0.60 19.75 8.60
N ILE A 174 0.15 18.86 9.24
CA ILE A 174 -0.41 17.81 10.09
C ILE A 174 -1.03 18.35 11.38
N SER A 175 -0.57 19.50 11.88
CA SER A 175 -1.02 20.10 13.14
C SER A 175 -2.47 20.56 13.07
N LYS A 176 -3.00 20.80 11.87
CA LYS A 176 -4.39 21.21 11.60
C LYS A 176 -5.39 20.06 11.58
N TYR A 177 -5.03 18.88 12.08
CA TYR A 177 -5.95 17.73 12.20
C TYR A 177 -7.15 18.01 13.11
N GLY A 178 -7.05 19.00 14.01
CA GLY A 178 -8.16 19.48 14.85
C GLY A 178 -9.26 20.19 14.05
N ASP A 179 -8.92 20.78 12.91
CA ASP A 179 -9.83 21.52 12.03
C ASP A 179 -10.54 20.61 11.03
N VAL A 180 -10.29 19.30 11.08
CA VAL A 180 -10.92 18.31 10.22
C VAL A 180 -11.99 17.55 10.99
N GLU A 181 -13.20 17.58 10.48
CA GLU A 181 -14.29 16.72 10.91
C GLU A 181 -14.53 15.62 9.89
N ILE A 182 -14.80 14.42 10.38
CA ILE A 182 -15.13 13.25 9.57
C ILE A 182 -16.47 12.72 10.05
N LEU A 183 -17.38 12.53 9.09
CA LEU A 183 -18.74 12.09 9.30
C LEU A 183 -19.01 10.80 8.54
N CYS A 184 -19.84 9.93 9.10
CA CYS A 184 -20.40 8.77 8.43
C CYS A 184 -21.92 8.88 8.52
N ASN A 185 -22.62 8.86 7.38
CA ASN A 185 -24.07 9.05 7.32
C ASN A 185 -24.54 10.31 8.09
N ASP A 186 -23.83 11.43 7.90
CA ASP A 186 -24.07 12.73 8.56
C ASP A 186 -23.90 12.76 10.09
N GLU A 187 -23.42 11.67 10.69
CA GLU A 187 -23.05 11.61 12.10
C GLU A 187 -21.54 11.84 12.29
N LEU A 188 -21.17 12.69 13.26
CA LEU A 188 -19.78 12.98 13.57
C LEU A 188 -19.08 11.77 14.23
N LEU A 189 -17.88 11.44 13.74
CA LEU A 189 -17.09 10.34 14.27
C LEU A 189 -16.07 10.80 15.32
N GLY A 190 -16.03 10.08 16.45
CA GLY A 190 -15.07 10.28 17.53
C GLY A 190 -13.64 9.94 17.11
N LYS A 191 -12.64 10.66 17.66
CA LYS A 191 -11.21 10.51 17.29
C LYS A 191 -10.67 9.10 17.57
N SER A 192 -11.17 8.44 18.61
CA SER A 192 -10.74 7.10 19.05
C SER A 192 -11.48 5.95 18.36
N HIS A 193 -12.50 6.23 17.53
CA HIS A 193 -13.20 5.16 16.82
C HIS A 193 -12.25 4.50 15.80
N THR A 194 -12.19 3.17 15.83
CA THR A 194 -11.52 2.37 14.78
C THR A 194 -12.41 2.27 13.55
N LEU A 195 -11.80 2.04 12.38
CA LEU A 195 -12.57 1.85 11.15
C LEU A 195 -13.45 0.61 11.18
N LYS A 196 -13.01 -0.45 11.85
CA LYS A 196 -13.84 -1.63 12.11
C LYS A 196 -15.11 -1.27 12.87
N PHE A 197 -14.99 -0.50 13.96
CA PHE A 197 -16.13 -0.06 14.74
C PHE A 197 -17.09 0.78 13.89
N VAL A 198 -16.58 1.73 13.11
CA VAL A 198 -17.40 2.59 12.24
C VAL A 198 -18.12 1.77 11.16
N ALA A 199 -17.41 0.83 10.52
CA ALA A 199 -17.98 -0.07 9.52
C ALA A 199 -19.09 -0.97 10.09
N VAL A 200 -18.96 -1.44 11.32
CA VAL A 200 -19.97 -2.33 11.93
C VAL A 200 -21.16 -1.57 12.49
N THR A 201 -20.93 -0.40 13.11
CA THR A 201 -21.97 0.29 13.90
C THR A 201 -22.67 1.43 13.18
N ARG A 202 -21.97 2.13 12.27
CA ARG A 202 -22.50 3.34 11.61
C ARG A 202 -22.79 3.11 10.14
N TRP A 203 -22.09 2.18 9.49
CA TRP A 203 -22.28 1.86 8.08
C TRP A 203 -23.44 0.87 7.88
N ARG A 204 -24.67 1.41 7.90
CA ARG A 204 -25.91 0.63 7.76
C ARG A 204 -26.04 -0.04 6.38
N VAL A 205 -25.48 0.60 5.36
CA VAL A 205 -25.44 0.11 3.98
C VAL A 205 -24.21 -0.78 3.87
N LYS A 206 -24.34 -2.11 3.77
CA LYS A 206 -23.18 -3.03 3.75
C LYS A 206 -22.41 -3.04 2.42
N ASP A 207 -22.62 -2.05 1.57
CA ASP A 207 -21.92 -1.94 0.29
C ASP A 207 -20.53 -1.32 0.50
N VAL A 208 -19.53 -1.93 -0.15
CA VAL A 208 -18.14 -1.49 -0.13
C VAL A 208 -17.92 -0.56 -1.32
N PRO A 209 -17.21 0.59 -1.18
CA PRO A 209 -16.42 1.03 -0.03
C PRO A 209 -17.20 1.84 1.02
N LEU A 210 -16.70 1.83 2.27
CA LEU A 210 -17.19 2.66 3.37
C LEU A 210 -16.99 4.14 3.05
N THR A 211 -18.08 4.87 2.81
CA THR A 211 -18.02 6.29 2.45
C THR A 211 -18.02 7.16 3.71
N LEU A 212 -16.96 7.94 3.86
CA LEU A 212 -16.80 8.94 4.92
C LEU A 212 -16.73 10.33 4.29
N HIS A 213 -17.44 11.27 4.90
CA HIS A 213 -17.45 12.66 4.47
C HIS A 213 -16.53 13.48 5.37
N TYR A 214 -15.64 14.26 4.78
CA TYR A 214 -14.79 15.19 5.53
C TYR A 214 -15.18 16.64 5.25
N ARG A 215 -15.06 17.49 6.27
CA ARG A 215 -15.32 18.94 6.18
C ARG A 215 -14.40 19.72 7.11
N LYS A 216 -14.34 21.04 6.89
CA LYS A 216 -13.67 21.95 7.83
C LYS A 216 -14.55 22.08 9.07
N LYS A 217 -13.96 22.00 10.25
CA LYS A 217 -14.63 22.28 11.51
C LYS A 217 -15.22 23.68 11.45
N THR A 218 -16.54 23.78 11.57
CA THR A 218 -17.24 25.06 11.71
C THR A 218 -17.16 25.42 13.18
N ILE A 219 -16.56 26.56 13.49
CA ILE A 219 -16.66 27.15 14.83
C ILE A 219 -17.97 27.94 14.76
N ASP A 220 -19.04 27.39 15.33
CA ASP A 220 -20.24 28.19 15.57
C ASP A 220 -19.85 29.29 16.57
N LEU A 221 -19.98 30.54 16.12
CA LEU A 221 -19.81 31.76 16.91
C LEU A 221 -21.05 31.98 17.78
#